data_AF-A0A182N4U3-F1
#
_entry.id   AF-A0A182N4U3-F1
#
_cell.length_a   1.000
_cell.length_b   1.000
_cell.length_c   1.000
_cell.angle_alpha   90.00
_cell.angle_beta   90.00
_cell.angle_gamma   90.00
#
_symmetry.space_group_name_H-M   'P 1'
#
loop_
_entity.id
_entity.type
_entity.pdbx_description
1 polymer ?
#
loop_
_entity_poly.entity_id
_entity_poly.type
_entity_poly.pdbx_seq_one_letter_code
_entity_poly.pdbx_strand_id
1 'polypeptide(L)'
;CADCHPSCATCNGSSESQCILCRAGRFAHEGRCLNACPNGYYGDKKRHECIACPHGCATCGNGAVCLTCHEHWTMNRKGKCIANGNNNCDESEYFENGHCHPCHSTCETCTGPTENECLTCASSLLLQGQRCVNVCDEGYYMEVGVCAKCLHTCTQCVSRMNCTSCMKGLQLQSGECRTTCADGYYSDRGTCAKCYLSCHTCSGPRRNQCVQCPEGWQLAGGECFPECPEGFFKTKFGCQRCHHYCKTCNGAGPLACTSCPAHSMLQNGLCIDCLASQYYDPPTQTCKTCHESCRTCSGPGQFSCLTCPFPLHLDRLNHQCVPCCAADASPDDQSCCHCDKATGGCINASPAGKRRIGAEQQLLQFGEESSAANVPGEGAGGTGQSHQGWRQFLTSTSTPTLMVVAVSGCLLIVTLFVVIFTVLQKRSQTMYTGIKYNKLGKKPPSGRTTRISIPADGDDLLEPIVNNATEDDEEDDDDDDDDDGDDYGGSAASGRQSEVEEEDEQEATGGRFDSRRSTAKMTVPSATGRGKRSGGRYATTTRT
;
A
#
# COMPACT_ATOMS: atom_id res chain seq x y z
N CYS A 1 0.77 21.41 -2.95
CA CYS A 1 -0.35 21.40 -1.99
C CYS A 1 -0.61 22.81 -1.52
N ALA A 2 -1.87 23.17 -1.26
CA ALA A 2 -2.21 24.41 -0.58
C ALA A 2 -2.41 24.13 0.91
N ASP A 3 -2.09 25.11 1.76
CA ASP A 3 -2.31 24.98 3.20
C ASP A 3 -3.80 25.00 3.54
N CYS A 4 -4.16 24.30 4.63
CA CYS A 4 -5.48 24.42 5.21
C CYS A 4 -5.74 25.85 5.70
N HIS A 5 -7.00 26.28 5.70
CA HIS A 5 -7.37 27.54 6.31
C HIS A 5 -6.88 27.61 7.79
N PRO A 6 -6.38 28.76 8.29
CA PRO A 6 -5.73 28.85 9.61
C PRO A 6 -6.61 28.47 10.81
N SER A 7 -7.93 28.42 10.64
CA SER A 7 -8.85 27.96 11.69
C SER A 7 -8.94 26.43 11.79
N CYS A 8 -8.58 25.71 10.73
CA CYS A 8 -8.58 24.25 10.70
C CYS A 8 -7.27 23.69 11.27
N ALA A 9 -7.35 22.60 12.03
CA ALA A 9 -6.23 21.72 12.30
C ALA A 9 -5.95 20.83 11.09
N THR A 10 -7.01 20.35 10.43
CA THR A 10 -6.94 19.54 9.22
C THR A 10 -8.08 19.88 8.27
N CYS A 11 -7.92 19.59 6.98
CA CYS A 11 -8.86 20.01 5.94
C CYS A 11 -8.89 19.02 4.77
N ASN A 12 -9.96 19.08 3.98
CA ASN A 12 -10.06 18.42 2.67
C ASN A 12 -9.82 19.40 1.49
N GLY A 13 -9.52 20.66 1.80
CA GLY A 13 -9.26 21.72 0.84
C GLY A 13 -8.88 23.02 1.54
N SER A 14 -8.47 24.03 0.79
CA SER A 14 -7.93 25.29 1.33
C SER A 14 -8.99 26.29 1.77
N SER A 15 -10.27 26.08 1.44
CA SER A 15 -11.36 26.97 1.85
C SER A 15 -11.62 26.90 3.36
N GLU A 16 -12.13 27.99 3.93
CA GLU A 16 -12.60 28.05 5.32
C GLU A 16 -13.76 27.06 5.60
N SER A 17 -14.52 26.68 4.58
CA SER A 17 -15.62 25.71 4.66
C SER A 17 -15.20 24.25 4.43
N GLN A 18 -13.92 23.99 4.28
CA GLN A 18 -13.37 22.65 4.02
C GLN A 18 -12.55 22.12 5.20
N CYS A 19 -12.80 22.63 6.42
CA CYS A 19 -12.19 22.10 7.64
C CYS A 19 -12.76 20.72 7.99
N ILE A 20 -11.88 19.82 8.41
CA ILE A 20 -12.27 18.52 8.99
C ILE A 20 -12.12 18.54 10.50
N LEU A 21 -10.95 18.90 11.05
CA LEU A 21 -10.80 19.15 12.49
C LEU A 21 -10.51 20.62 12.75
N CYS A 22 -11.04 21.13 13.86
CA CYS A 22 -10.78 22.48 14.32
C CYS A 22 -9.58 22.54 15.25
N ARG A 23 -8.84 23.66 15.20
CA ARG A 23 -7.80 23.94 16.20
C ARG A 23 -8.44 24.10 17.59
N ALA A 24 -7.64 23.88 18.62
CA ALA A 24 -8.09 23.98 20.01
C ALA A 24 -8.80 25.31 20.30
N GLY A 25 -9.95 25.24 20.99
CA GLY A 25 -10.78 26.40 21.34
C GLY A 25 -11.80 26.83 20.29
N ARG A 26 -11.92 26.12 19.17
CA ARG A 26 -12.93 26.36 18.12
C ARG A 26 -13.94 25.22 18.03
N PHE A 27 -15.11 25.51 17.44
CA PHE A 27 -16.22 24.59 17.27
C PHE A 27 -16.52 24.36 15.79
N ALA A 28 -16.67 23.10 15.40
CA ALA A 28 -17.02 22.70 14.05
C ALA A 28 -18.51 22.98 13.76
N HIS A 29 -18.78 23.61 12.62
CA HIS A 29 -20.12 23.90 12.12
C HIS A 29 -20.09 23.97 10.59
N GLU A 30 -20.78 23.05 9.91
CA GLU A 30 -20.92 23.02 8.45
C GLU A 30 -19.58 23.16 7.70
N GLY A 31 -18.57 22.41 8.13
CA GLY A 31 -17.22 22.43 7.53
C GLY A 31 -16.37 23.65 7.89
N ARG A 32 -16.85 24.55 8.77
CA ARG A 32 -16.12 25.72 9.27
C ARG A 32 -15.74 25.56 10.74
N CYS A 33 -14.68 26.25 11.14
CA CYS A 33 -14.20 26.28 12.53
C CYS A 33 -14.39 27.65 13.17
N LEU A 34 -15.46 27.78 13.97
CA LEU A 34 -15.90 29.04 14.57
C LEU A 34 -15.35 29.22 15.98
N ASN A 35 -15.11 30.46 16.39
CA ASN A 35 -14.75 30.78 17.79
C ASN A 35 -15.97 30.73 18.73
N ALA A 36 -17.15 31.06 18.19
CA ALA A 36 -18.43 31.01 18.89
C ALA A 36 -19.49 30.48 17.91
N CYS A 37 -20.42 29.69 18.42
CA CYS A 37 -21.50 29.15 17.61
C CYS A 37 -22.55 30.23 17.26
N PRO A 38 -23.18 30.14 16.08
CA PRO A 38 -24.24 31.07 15.69
C PRO A 38 -25.48 30.92 16.58
N ASN A 39 -26.39 31.90 16.51
CA ASN A 39 -27.68 31.84 17.20
C ASN A 39 -28.43 30.55 16.82
N GLY A 40 -29.16 29.97 17.78
CA GLY A 40 -29.76 28.64 17.64
C GLY A 40 -28.79 27.47 17.89
N TYR A 41 -27.51 27.73 18.16
CA TYR A 41 -26.52 26.70 18.49
C TYR A 41 -25.68 27.08 19.72
N TYR A 42 -25.21 26.08 20.46
CA TYR A 42 -24.23 26.24 21.54
C TYR A 42 -22.98 25.39 21.25
N GLY A 43 -21.83 25.84 21.76
CA GLY A 43 -20.56 25.12 21.60
C GLY A 43 -20.42 23.98 22.61
N ASP A 44 -20.52 22.73 22.16
CA ASP A 44 -20.29 21.57 22.99
C ASP A 44 -18.78 21.33 23.13
N LYS A 45 -18.26 21.50 24.36
CA LYS A 45 -16.83 21.34 24.65
C LYS A 45 -16.33 19.89 24.56
N LYS A 46 -17.22 18.91 24.66
CA LYS A 46 -16.85 17.48 24.58
C LYS A 46 -16.84 16.98 23.14
N ARG A 47 -17.63 17.58 22.25
CA ARG A 47 -17.71 17.27 20.81
C ARG A 47 -16.85 18.22 19.97
N HIS A 48 -16.48 19.38 20.52
CA HIS A 48 -15.84 20.46 19.78
C HIS A 48 -16.66 20.88 18.54
N GLU A 49 -17.98 20.89 18.68
CA GLU A 49 -18.97 21.14 17.63
C GLU A 49 -20.05 22.10 18.11
N CYS A 50 -20.68 22.79 17.16
CA CYS A 50 -21.90 23.55 17.41
C CYS A 50 -23.11 22.61 17.37
N ILE A 51 -23.82 22.52 18.50
CA ILE A 51 -25.01 21.68 18.67
C ILE A 51 -26.24 22.58 18.74
N ALA A 52 -27.32 22.17 18.07
CA ALA A 52 -28.56 22.93 18.04
C ALA A 52 -29.14 23.10 19.45
N CYS A 53 -29.74 24.26 19.69
CA CYS A 53 -30.46 24.56 20.92
C CYS A 53 -31.71 23.67 21.06
N PRO A 54 -32.23 23.50 22.29
CA PRO A 54 -33.50 22.80 22.51
C PRO A 54 -34.63 23.41 21.68
N HIS A 55 -35.63 22.60 21.33
CA HIS A 55 -36.75 23.07 20.52
C HIS A 55 -37.47 24.29 21.14
N GLY A 56 -37.89 25.24 20.31
CA GLY A 56 -38.47 26.51 20.75
C GLY A 56 -37.47 27.54 21.31
N CYS A 57 -36.17 27.21 21.37
CA CYS A 57 -35.14 28.08 21.90
C CYS A 57 -34.33 28.82 20.82
N ALA A 58 -34.36 30.16 20.85
CA ALA A 58 -33.60 31.01 19.94
C ALA A 58 -32.12 31.13 20.32
N THR A 59 -31.80 31.21 21.62
CA THR A 59 -30.41 31.20 22.12
C THR A 59 -30.29 30.35 23.38
N CYS A 60 -29.25 29.55 23.49
CA CYS A 60 -29.01 28.67 24.63
C CYS A 60 -27.53 28.67 25.04
N GLY A 61 -27.27 28.43 26.32
CA GLY A 61 -25.90 28.26 26.84
C GLY A 61 -25.43 26.80 26.85
N ASN A 62 -26.38 25.86 26.84
CA ASN A 62 -26.15 24.42 26.82
C ASN A 62 -27.42 23.70 26.29
N GLY A 63 -27.37 22.37 26.19
CA GLY A 63 -28.49 21.55 25.71
C GLY A 63 -29.66 21.36 26.68
N ALA A 64 -29.62 21.94 27.88
CA ALA A 64 -30.66 21.76 28.90
C ALA A 64 -31.42 23.05 29.22
N VAL A 65 -30.78 24.21 29.07
CA VAL A 65 -31.29 25.51 29.49
C VAL A 65 -31.30 26.48 28.32
N CYS A 66 -32.49 26.98 28.00
CA CYS A 66 -32.69 28.05 27.05
C CYS A 66 -32.49 29.42 27.71
N LEU A 67 -31.96 30.39 26.96
CA LEU A 67 -31.77 31.78 27.38
C LEU A 67 -32.84 32.71 26.79
N THR A 68 -33.20 32.51 25.52
CA THR A 68 -34.31 33.24 24.87
C THR A 68 -35.13 32.30 24.00
N CYS A 69 -36.46 32.39 24.09
CA CYS A 69 -37.37 31.58 23.26
C CYS A 69 -37.64 32.26 21.91
N HIS A 70 -38.07 31.46 20.92
CA HIS A 70 -38.59 31.97 19.65
C HIS A 70 -39.91 32.73 19.84
N GLU A 71 -40.33 33.50 18.83
CA GLU A 71 -41.62 34.21 18.85
C GLU A 71 -42.78 33.21 19.06
N HIS A 72 -43.75 33.55 19.92
CA HIS A 72 -44.86 32.69 20.37
C HIS A 72 -44.50 31.54 21.34
N TRP A 73 -43.31 31.59 21.93
CA TRP A 73 -42.90 30.67 23.01
C TRP A 73 -42.63 31.42 24.31
N THR A 74 -42.95 30.79 25.43
CA THR A 74 -42.68 31.31 26.78
C THR A 74 -41.74 30.37 27.54
N MET A 75 -40.84 30.96 28.33
CA MET A 75 -39.89 30.18 29.13
C MET A 75 -40.55 29.73 30.44
N ASN A 76 -40.48 28.44 30.73
CA ASN A 76 -40.96 27.89 32.00
C ASN A 76 -39.92 28.08 33.12
N ARG A 77 -40.30 27.78 34.37
CA ARG A 77 -39.41 27.88 35.55
C ARG A 77 -38.19 26.94 35.51
N LYS A 78 -38.19 25.94 34.63
CA LYS A 78 -37.08 24.99 34.41
C LYS A 78 -36.16 25.45 33.26
N GLY A 79 -36.36 26.64 32.69
CA GLY A 79 -35.54 27.17 31.60
C GLY A 79 -35.79 26.50 30.24
N LYS A 80 -36.93 25.83 30.05
CA LYS A 80 -37.36 25.29 28.75
C LYS A 80 -38.40 26.20 28.11
N CYS A 81 -38.38 26.31 26.78
CA CYS A 81 -39.41 27.03 26.04
C CYS A 81 -40.61 26.12 25.80
N ILE A 82 -41.80 26.65 26.06
CA ILE A 82 -43.09 26.01 25.78
C ILE A 82 -43.91 26.92 24.88
N ALA A 83 -44.70 26.35 23.98
CA ALA A 83 -45.55 27.13 23.07
C ALA A 83 -46.62 27.90 23.88
N ASN A 84 -46.93 29.12 23.47
CA ASN A 84 -47.91 29.96 24.15
C ASN A 84 -49.31 29.32 24.17
N GLY A 85 -49.92 29.24 25.35
CA GLY A 85 -51.25 28.64 25.55
C GLY A 85 -51.23 27.18 26.01
N ASN A 86 -50.08 26.48 25.92
CA ASN A 86 -49.96 25.08 26.33
C ASN A 86 -50.01 24.85 27.86
N ASN A 87 -50.04 25.92 28.67
CA ASN A 87 -50.15 25.81 30.13
C ASN A 87 -51.51 25.29 30.61
N ASN A 88 -52.52 25.27 29.73
CA ASN A 88 -53.89 24.86 30.02
C ASN A 88 -54.28 23.51 29.38
N CYS A 89 -53.37 22.88 28.63
CA CYS A 89 -53.61 21.61 27.94
C CYS A 89 -52.82 20.48 28.61
N ASP A 90 -53.27 19.23 28.42
CA ASP A 90 -52.52 18.07 28.89
C ASP A 90 -51.20 17.91 28.11
N GLU A 91 -50.23 17.14 28.63
CA GLU A 91 -48.94 16.93 27.98
C GLU A 91 -49.09 16.25 26.60
N SER A 92 -50.15 15.46 26.40
CA SER A 92 -50.51 14.79 25.14
C SER A 92 -51.34 15.63 24.18
N GLU A 93 -51.51 16.93 24.46
CA GLU A 93 -52.30 17.85 23.66
C GLU A 93 -51.48 19.10 23.29
N TYR A 94 -51.85 19.73 22.17
CA TYR A 94 -51.31 21.02 21.74
C TYR A 94 -52.42 22.07 21.71
N PHE A 95 -52.04 23.32 21.98
CA PHE A 95 -52.97 24.45 21.99
C PHE A 95 -53.08 25.12 20.62
N GLU A 96 -54.28 25.16 20.06
CA GLU A 96 -54.58 25.86 18.80
C GLU A 96 -55.96 26.52 18.87
N ASN A 97 -56.08 27.77 18.43
CA ASN A 97 -57.35 28.51 18.36
C ASN A 97 -58.19 28.51 19.67
N GLY A 98 -57.55 28.55 20.83
CA GLY A 98 -58.25 28.57 22.12
C GLY A 98 -58.68 27.21 22.66
N HIS A 99 -58.36 26.11 21.95
CA HIS A 99 -58.74 24.75 22.32
C HIS A 99 -57.51 23.84 22.36
N CYS A 100 -57.61 22.75 23.14
CA CYS A 100 -56.59 21.71 23.20
C CYS A 100 -56.95 20.60 22.23
N HIS A 101 -55.98 20.18 21.42
CA HIS A 101 -56.12 19.14 20.41
C HIS A 101 -55.09 18.04 20.65
N PRO A 102 -55.43 16.75 20.42
CA PRO A 102 -54.52 15.65 20.69
C PRO A 102 -53.32 15.67 19.74
N CYS A 103 -52.17 15.23 20.26
CA CYS A 103 -50.97 15.02 19.47
C CYS A 103 -51.13 13.92 18.42
N HIS A 104 -50.24 13.92 17.43
CA HIS A 104 -50.11 12.78 16.52
C HIS A 104 -49.87 11.48 17.29
N SER A 105 -50.40 10.36 16.81
CA SER A 105 -50.39 9.07 17.54
C SER A 105 -49.00 8.49 17.83
N THR A 106 -47.96 8.99 17.15
CA THR A 106 -46.55 8.61 17.39
C THR A 106 -45.88 9.46 18.48
N CYS A 107 -46.43 10.62 18.80
CA CYS A 107 -45.91 11.51 19.84
C CYS A 107 -46.60 11.21 21.18
N GLU A 108 -45.84 11.24 22.27
CA GLU A 108 -46.42 11.29 23.62
C GLU A 108 -46.76 12.74 24.00
N THR A 109 -45.87 13.68 23.63
CA THR A 109 -46.08 15.12 23.80
C THR A 109 -45.66 15.84 22.53
N CYS A 110 -46.32 16.93 22.15
CA CYS A 110 -46.10 17.62 20.88
C CYS A 110 -46.25 19.14 20.97
N THR A 111 -45.91 19.83 19.88
CA THR A 111 -46.17 21.27 19.69
C THR A 111 -47.16 21.56 18.58
N GLY A 112 -47.62 20.53 17.88
CA GLY A 112 -48.55 20.64 16.76
C GLY A 112 -49.10 19.28 16.35
N PRO A 113 -50.00 19.24 15.35
CA PRO A 113 -50.75 18.04 14.98
C PRO A 113 -49.93 17.03 14.18
N THR A 114 -48.77 17.41 13.64
CA THR A 114 -48.06 16.57 12.66
C THR A 114 -47.06 15.60 13.32
N GLU A 115 -46.69 14.56 12.58
CA GLU A 115 -45.67 13.58 13.00
C GLU A 115 -44.24 14.16 13.16
N ASN A 116 -44.03 15.40 12.70
CA ASN A 116 -42.75 16.12 12.76
C ASN A 116 -42.75 17.23 13.81
N GLU A 117 -43.76 17.29 14.68
CA GLU A 117 -43.89 18.28 15.75
C GLU A 117 -43.92 17.60 17.13
N CYS A 118 -43.29 16.43 17.26
CA CYS A 118 -43.16 15.70 18.53
C CYS A 118 -42.07 16.31 19.41
N LEU A 119 -42.37 16.45 20.71
CA LEU A 119 -41.41 16.77 21.77
C LEU A 119 -40.89 15.53 22.49
N THR A 120 -41.73 14.50 22.63
CA THR A 120 -41.39 13.18 23.16
C THR A 120 -42.21 12.13 22.44
N CYS A 121 -41.76 10.88 22.46
CA CYS A 121 -42.35 9.80 21.68
C CYS A 121 -43.10 8.81 22.54
N ALA A 122 -44.15 8.23 21.98
CA ALA A 122 -44.85 7.11 22.60
C ALA A 122 -43.88 5.96 22.90
N SER A 123 -44.18 5.16 23.92
CA SER A 123 -43.30 4.08 24.39
C SER A 123 -42.81 3.19 23.24
N SER A 124 -41.53 2.81 23.25
CA SER A 124 -40.79 2.04 22.21
C SER A 124 -40.30 2.81 20.98
N LEU A 125 -40.73 4.06 20.78
CA LEU A 125 -40.19 4.93 19.73
C LEU A 125 -39.03 5.79 20.23
N LEU A 126 -38.19 6.24 19.30
CA LEU A 126 -37.02 7.08 19.53
C LEU A 126 -37.26 8.47 18.97
N LEU A 127 -36.93 9.51 19.73
CA LEU A 127 -37.03 10.89 19.25
C LEU A 127 -35.84 11.24 18.37
N GLN A 128 -36.06 11.64 17.13
CA GLN A 128 -35.03 12.16 16.23
C GLN A 128 -35.42 13.56 15.74
N GLY A 129 -34.78 14.61 16.28
CA GLY A 129 -35.22 15.97 16.02
C GLY A 129 -36.61 16.20 16.63
N GLN A 130 -37.63 16.33 15.79
CA GLN A 130 -39.03 16.51 16.19
C GLN A 130 -39.95 15.39 15.66
N ARG A 131 -39.38 14.26 15.23
CA ARG A 131 -40.14 13.10 14.75
C ARG A 131 -39.80 11.84 15.55
N CYS A 132 -40.76 10.94 15.63
CA CYS A 132 -40.61 9.67 16.35
C CYS A 132 -40.35 8.52 15.37
N VAL A 133 -39.30 7.74 15.63
CA VAL A 133 -38.82 6.67 14.75
C VAL A 133 -38.62 5.36 15.48
N ASN A 134 -38.76 4.24 14.78
CA ASN A 134 -38.47 2.91 15.36
C ASN A 134 -36.96 2.62 15.43
N VAL A 135 -36.19 3.16 14.47
CA VAL A 135 -34.74 3.00 14.37
C VAL A 135 -34.17 4.35 13.93
N CYS A 136 -33.04 4.75 14.49
CA CYS A 136 -32.37 5.98 14.10
C CYS A 136 -31.88 5.90 12.66
N ASP A 137 -31.96 7.02 11.94
CA ASP A 137 -31.46 7.10 10.56
C ASP A 137 -29.94 6.99 10.50
N GLU A 138 -29.41 6.81 9.29
CA GLU A 138 -27.97 6.91 9.05
C GLU A 138 -27.40 8.24 9.55
N GLY A 139 -26.21 8.18 10.17
CA GLY A 139 -25.60 9.34 10.83
C GLY A 139 -26.13 9.64 12.23
N TYR A 140 -26.99 8.78 12.78
CA TYR A 140 -27.47 8.84 14.16
C TYR A 140 -27.25 7.51 14.89
N TYR A 141 -27.13 7.58 16.22
CA TYR A 141 -27.10 6.42 17.10
C TYR A 141 -28.11 6.58 18.24
N MET A 142 -28.57 5.46 18.79
CA MET A 142 -29.52 5.47 19.90
C MET A 142 -28.80 5.86 21.21
N GLU A 143 -29.30 6.90 21.87
CA GLU A 143 -28.88 7.32 23.20
C GLU A 143 -30.12 7.58 24.06
N VAL A 144 -30.45 6.64 24.95
CA VAL A 144 -31.53 6.75 25.96
C VAL A 144 -32.85 7.30 25.36
N GLY A 145 -33.47 6.54 24.45
CA GLY A 145 -34.77 6.90 23.86
C GLY A 145 -34.72 8.06 22.85
N VAL A 146 -33.54 8.56 22.51
CA VAL A 146 -33.33 9.64 21.52
C VAL A 146 -32.31 9.18 20.49
N CYS A 147 -32.44 9.65 19.25
CA CYS A 147 -31.45 9.49 18.20
C CYS A 147 -30.48 10.67 18.23
N ALA A 148 -29.27 10.43 18.72
CA ALA A 148 -28.20 11.40 18.78
C ALA A 148 -27.36 11.36 17.50
N LYS A 149 -27.05 12.54 16.93
CA LYS A 149 -26.24 12.64 15.72
C LYS A 149 -24.79 12.20 16.00
N CYS A 150 -24.21 11.41 15.09
CA CYS A 150 -22.79 11.07 15.10
C CYS A 150 -21.90 12.31 15.13
N LEU A 151 -20.64 12.13 15.55
CA LEU A 151 -19.62 13.18 15.44
C LEU A 151 -19.47 13.60 13.98
N HIS A 152 -19.20 14.88 13.69
CA HIS A 152 -19.14 15.38 12.32
C HIS A 152 -18.11 14.66 11.44
N THR A 153 -17.08 14.07 12.02
CA THR A 153 -16.07 13.26 11.29
C THR A 153 -16.59 11.90 10.82
N CYS A 154 -17.77 11.49 11.28
CA CYS A 154 -18.38 10.18 11.06
C CYS A 154 -19.64 10.28 10.20
N THR A 155 -19.77 9.35 9.26
CA THR A 155 -21.02 9.13 8.51
C THR A 155 -21.91 8.09 9.18
N GLN A 156 -21.32 7.13 9.91
CA GLN A 156 -22.03 6.14 10.71
C GLN A 156 -21.31 5.88 12.03
N CYS A 157 -22.06 5.62 13.09
CA CYS A 157 -21.52 5.35 14.42
C CYS A 157 -22.49 4.50 15.25
N VAL A 158 -21.94 3.77 16.23
CA VAL A 158 -22.74 2.98 17.20
C VAL A 158 -22.84 3.67 18.55
N SER A 159 -21.98 4.66 18.79
CA SER A 159 -22.02 5.53 19.97
C SER A 159 -21.29 6.82 19.66
N ARG A 160 -21.34 7.78 20.58
CA ARG A 160 -20.62 9.06 20.50
C ARG A 160 -19.15 8.93 20.05
N MET A 161 -18.45 7.89 20.53
CA MET A 161 -17.01 7.72 20.33
C MET A 161 -16.63 6.50 19.49
N ASN A 162 -17.62 5.71 19.04
CA ASN A 162 -17.36 4.55 18.19
C ASN A 162 -18.02 4.77 16.84
N CYS A 163 -17.21 5.32 15.94
CA CYS A 163 -17.47 5.45 14.54
C CYS A 163 -17.34 4.09 13.84
N THR A 164 -18.18 3.86 12.83
CA THR A 164 -18.10 2.68 11.95
C THR A 164 -17.77 3.05 10.51
N SER A 165 -18.02 4.30 10.12
CA SER A 165 -17.66 4.82 8.80
C SER A 165 -17.36 6.31 8.88
N CYS A 166 -16.29 6.71 8.18
CA CYS A 166 -15.75 8.06 8.23
C CYS A 166 -16.19 8.89 7.02
N MET A 167 -16.19 10.22 7.18
CA MET A 167 -16.29 11.10 6.03
C MET A 167 -15.12 10.88 5.05
N LYS A 168 -15.37 11.16 3.77
CA LYS A 168 -14.37 11.02 2.70
C LYS A 168 -13.09 11.79 3.04
N GLY A 169 -11.94 11.13 2.87
CA GLY A 169 -10.62 11.70 3.19
C GLY A 169 -10.13 11.40 4.61
N LEU A 170 -10.95 10.75 5.45
CA LEU A 170 -10.55 10.24 6.76
C LEU A 170 -10.38 8.73 6.75
N GLN A 171 -9.63 8.25 7.74
CA GLN A 171 -9.27 6.87 7.96
C GLN A 171 -9.85 6.38 9.29
N LEU A 172 -10.59 5.28 9.26
CA LEU A 172 -11.13 4.65 10.46
C LEU A 172 -10.03 3.89 11.20
N GLN A 173 -9.83 4.22 12.48
CA GLN A 173 -8.92 3.51 13.36
C GLN A 173 -9.52 3.38 14.75
N SER A 174 -9.77 2.14 15.19
CA SER A 174 -10.27 1.85 16.55
C SER A 174 -11.51 2.64 16.95
N GLY A 175 -12.46 2.83 16.03
CA GLY A 175 -13.69 3.59 16.28
C GLY A 175 -13.56 5.11 16.14
N GLU A 176 -12.40 5.63 15.74
CA GLU A 176 -12.16 7.06 15.54
C GLU A 176 -11.76 7.35 14.09
N CYS A 177 -12.23 8.47 13.54
CA CYS A 177 -11.84 8.93 12.22
C CYS A 177 -10.66 9.90 12.31
N ARG A 178 -9.56 9.54 11.65
CA ARG A 178 -8.29 10.29 11.66
C ARG A 178 -7.92 10.72 10.25
N THR A 179 -7.17 11.80 10.11
CA THR A 179 -6.69 12.24 8.79
C THR A 179 -5.55 11.38 8.26
N THR A 180 -4.73 10.88 9.16
CA THR A 180 -3.63 9.97 8.88
C THR A 180 -3.67 8.84 9.90
N CYS A 181 -3.33 7.63 9.45
CA CYS A 181 -3.17 6.51 10.37
C CYS A 181 -2.03 6.79 11.35
N ALA A 182 -2.15 6.27 12.57
CA ALA A 182 -1.05 6.31 13.52
C ALA A 182 0.18 5.56 12.98
N ASP A 183 1.37 5.89 13.49
CA ASP A 183 2.60 5.15 13.16
C ASP A 183 2.41 3.65 13.40
N GLY A 184 3.00 2.83 12.53
CA GLY A 184 2.77 1.38 12.48
C GLY A 184 1.49 0.95 11.75
N TYR A 185 0.76 1.89 11.14
CA TYR A 185 -0.41 1.60 10.31
C TYR A 185 -0.35 2.34 8.97
N TYR A 186 -0.95 1.76 7.93
CA TYR A 186 -1.17 2.39 6.63
C TYR A 186 -2.66 2.51 6.32
N SER A 187 -2.98 3.42 5.40
CA SER A 187 -4.35 3.63 4.92
C SER A 187 -4.72 2.57 3.89
N ASP A 188 -5.64 1.67 4.24
CA ASP A 188 -6.27 0.71 3.34
C ASP A 188 -7.73 1.08 3.09
N ARG A 189 -8.01 1.69 1.93
CA ARG A 189 -9.37 2.05 1.48
C ARG A 189 -10.24 2.76 2.54
N GLY A 190 -9.68 3.72 3.28
CA GLY A 190 -10.43 4.46 4.31
C GLY A 190 -10.36 3.85 5.71
N THR A 191 -9.61 2.76 5.91
CA THR A 191 -9.40 2.10 7.22
C THR A 191 -7.92 1.92 7.48
N CYS A 192 -7.48 2.12 8.72
CA CYS A 192 -6.08 1.92 9.10
C CYS A 192 -5.78 0.44 9.35
N ALA A 193 -4.88 -0.12 8.54
CA ALA A 193 -4.38 -1.49 8.66
C ALA A 193 -2.94 -1.47 9.18
N LYS A 194 -2.52 -2.52 9.89
CA LYS A 194 -1.17 -2.59 10.48
C LYS A 194 -0.10 -2.78 9.41
N CYS A 195 1.04 -2.14 9.61
CA CYS A 195 2.26 -2.38 8.85
C CYS A 195 2.82 -3.79 9.09
N TYR A 196 3.71 -4.22 8.18
CA TYR A 196 4.55 -5.39 8.43
C TYR A 196 5.43 -5.18 9.67
N LEU A 197 5.68 -6.25 10.43
CA LEU A 197 6.28 -6.17 11.78
C LEU A 197 7.68 -5.52 11.82
N SER A 198 8.44 -5.58 10.73
CA SER A 198 9.77 -4.96 10.64
C SER A 198 9.75 -3.45 10.36
N CYS A 199 8.59 -2.86 10.05
CA CYS A 199 8.46 -1.44 9.74
C CYS A 199 8.05 -0.64 11.00
N HIS A 200 8.59 0.57 11.15
CA HIS A 200 8.02 1.55 12.08
C HIS A 200 6.84 2.30 11.43
N THR A 201 7.01 2.74 10.18
CA THR A 201 5.92 3.26 9.33
C THR A 201 6.00 2.63 7.95
N CYS A 202 4.87 2.56 7.24
CA CYS A 202 4.79 1.89 5.95
C CYS A 202 3.79 2.57 5.00
N SER A 203 3.97 2.34 3.70
CA SER A 203 3.03 2.75 2.65
C SER A 203 2.05 1.63 2.29
N GLY A 204 2.28 0.41 2.77
CA GLY A 204 1.44 -0.75 2.49
C GLY A 204 1.78 -1.97 3.35
N PRO A 205 1.13 -3.12 3.11
CA PRO A 205 1.23 -4.30 3.97
C PRO A 205 2.51 -5.10 3.81
N ARG A 206 3.27 -4.91 2.72
CA ARG A 206 4.42 -5.77 2.40
C ARG A 206 5.68 -5.33 3.14
N ARG A 207 6.59 -6.28 3.33
CA ARG A 207 7.89 -6.07 4.01
C ARG A 207 8.78 -5.02 3.34
N ASN A 208 8.64 -4.85 2.02
CA ASN A 208 9.38 -3.88 1.21
C ASN A 208 8.65 -2.54 0.99
N GLN A 209 7.59 -2.31 1.77
CA GLN A 209 6.82 -1.06 1.75
C GLN A 209 7.02 -0.28 3.05
N CYS A 210 8.12 -0.51 3.77
CA CYS A 210 8.50 0.33 4.90
C CYS A 210 8.94 1.72 4.42
N VAL A 211 8.52 2.74 5.15
CA VAL A 211 8.93 4.14 4.95
C VAL A 211 9.92 4.57 6.02
N GLN A 212 9.73 4.10 7.27
CA GLN A 212 10.68 4.29 8.36
C GLN A 212 10.88 2.98 9.10
N CYS A 213 12.09 2.79 9.62
CA CYS A 213 12.47 1.61 10.37
C CYS A 213 12.48 1.89 11.88
N PRO A 214 12.35 0.85 12.72
CA PRO A 214 12.56 0.96 14.15
C PRO A 214 13.94 1.53 14.49
N GLU A 215 14.10 2.09 15.69
CA GLU A 215 15.40 2.64 16.11
C GLU A 215 16.54 1.61 15.99
N GLY A 216 17.68 2.05 15.46
CA GLY A 216 18.86 1.21 15.20
C GLY A 216 18.83 0.48 13.85
N TRP A 217 17.66 0.32 13.23
CA TRP A 217 17.52 -0.33 11.93
C TRP A 217 17.71 0.66 10.77
N GLN A 218 18.15 0.14 9.63
CA GLN A 218 18.43 0.89 8.42
C GLN A 218 17.44 0.53 7.32
N LEU A 219 16.91 1.54 6.64
CA LEU A 219 16.05 1.36 5.47
C LEU A 219 16.92 1.09 4.24
N ALA A 220 16.68 -0.03 3.56
CA ALA A 220 17.31 -0.40 2.30
C ALA A 220 16.24 -0.89 1.31
N GLY A 221 16.00 -0.13 0.24
CA GLY A 221 15.05 -0.55 -0.81
C GLY A 221 13.61 -0.78 -0.33
N GLY A 222 13.17 -0.03 0.69
CA GLY A 222 11.83 -0.19 1.30
C GLY A 222 11.74 -1.29 2.36
N GLU A 223 12.82 -1.99 2.66
CA GLU A 223 12.91 -2.99 3.73
C GLU A 223 13.79 -2.50 4.87
N CYS A 224 13.52 -2.98 6.09
CA CYS A 224 14.28 -2.62 7.28
C CYS A 224 15.25 -3.74 7.66
N PHE A 225 16.52 -3.39 7.86
CA PHE A 225 17.59 -4.31 8.27
C PHE A 225 18.36 -3.77 9.48
N PRO A 226 18.94 -4.63 10.35
CA PRO A 226 19.82 -4.16 11.43
C PRO A 226 21.08 -3.44 10.91
N GLU A 227 21.63 -3.94 9.79
CA GLU A 227 22.78 -3.39 9.08
C GLU A 227 22.49 -3.34 7.58
N CYS A 228 23.25 -2.55 6.82
CA CYS A 228 23.01 -2.45 5.37
C CYS A 228 23.32 -3.79 4.68
N PRO A 229 22.38 -4.34 3.89
CA PRO A 229 22.59 -5.57 3.17
C PRO A 229 23.60 -5.38 2.03
N GLU A 230 24.03 -6.50 1.43
CA GLU A 230 24.93 -6.50 0.28
C GLU A 230 24.40 -5.63 -0.87
N GLY A 231 25.31 -4.94 -1.57
CA GLY A 231 24.93 -3.95 -2.58
C GLY A 231 24.45 -2.61 -2.03
N PHE A 232 24.54 -2.39 -0.71
CA PHE A 232 24.28 -1.10 -0.07
C PHE A 232 25.41 -0.68 0.87
N PHE A 233 25.57 0.63 1.06
CA PHE A 233 26.48 1.21 2.04
C PHE A 233 25.73 2.16 2.99
N LYS A 234 26.21 2.27 4.22
CA LYS A 234 25.59 3.08 5.26
C LYS A 234 25.89 4.56 5.08
N THR A 235 24.86 5.39 5.14
CA THR A 235 24.95 6.85 5.15
C THR A 235 24.27 7.43 6.38
N LYS A 236 24.31 8.77 6.52
CA LYS A 236 23.55 9.48 7.57
C LYS A 236 22.03 9.34 7.42
N PHE A 237 21.54 8.96 6.23
CA PHE A 237 20.12 8.88 5.90
C PHE A 237 19.62 7.43 5.74
N GLY A 238 20.44 6.44 6.10
CA GLY A 238 20.14 5.01 5.91
C GLY A 238 21.03 4.36 4.83
N CYS A 239 20.58 3.25 4.27
CA CYS A 239 21.34 2.48 3.29
C CYS A 239 21.12 3.01 1.88
N GLN A 240 22.20 3.39 1.20
CA GLN A 240 22.17 3.76 -0.20
C GLN A 240 22.74 2.63 -1.06
N ARG A 241 22.17 2.45 -2.25
CA ARG A 241 22.65 1.43 -3.19
C ARG A 241 24.06 1.77 -3.65
N CYS A 242 24.88 0.74 -3.79
CA CYS A 242 26.16 0.82 -4.47
C CYS A 242 25.96 1.21 -5.95
N HIS A 243 27.04 1.70 -6.56
CA HIS A 243 27.07 1.86 -8.01
C HIS A 243 26.83 0.51 -8.69
N HIS A 244 26.16 0.50 -9.85
CA HIS A 244 25.73 -0.73 -10.51
C HIS A 244 26.88 -1.70 -10.86
N TYR A 245 28.10 -1.17 -11.08
CA TYR A 245 29.31 -1.97 -11.33
C TYR A 245 29.90 -2.64 -10.08
N CYS A 246 29.47 -2.25 -8.87
CA CYS A 246 30.00 -2.82 -7.64
C CYS A 246 29.07 -3.92 -7.12
N LYS A 247 29.66 -5.00 -6.60
CA LYS A 247 28.92 -5.98 -5.80
C LYS A 247 28.77 -5.50 -4.36
N THR A 248 29.85 -5.01 -3.76
CA THR A 248 29.83 -4.29 -2.48
C THR A 248 30.60 -2.98 -2.59
N CYS A 249 30.29 -2.02 -1.73
CA CYS A 249 30.92 -0.70 -1.73
C CYS A 249 31.00 -0.12 -0.31
N ASN A 250 31.84 0.91 -0.13
CA ASN A 250 31.93 1.68 1.12
C ASN A 250 31.51 3.15 0.96
N GLY A 251 31.02 3.52 -0.22
CA GLY A 251 30.68 4.90 -0.57
C GLY A 251 29.91 5.00 -1.88
N ALA A 252 29.60 6.23 -2.26
CA ALA A 252 28.91 6.53 -3.51
C ALA A 252 29.87 6.54 -4.70
N GLY A 253 29.36 6.16 -5.87
CA GLY A 253 30.08 6.22 -7.14
C GLY A 253 30.89 4.97 -7.48
N PRO A 254 31.47 4.92 -8.69
CA PRO A 254 32.11 3.72 -9.24
C PRO A 254 33.50 3.41 -8.65
N LEU A 255 34.14 4.36 -7.96
CA LEU A 255 35.47 4.21 -7.34
C LEU A 255 35.43 3.77 -5.87
N ALA A 256 34.24 3.59 -5.32
CA ALA A 256 34.03 3.20 -3.93
C ALA A 256 33.69 1.70 -3.79
N CYS A 257 33.96 0.88 -4.82
CA CYS A 257 33.73 -0.55 -4.76
C CYS A 257 34.71 -1.21 -3.78
N THR A 258 34.21 -2.18 -3.03
CA THR A 258 35.01 -3.05 -2.14
C THR A 258 35.03 -4.51 -2.61
N SER A 259 34.09 -4.89 -3.49
CA SER A 259 34.13 -6.13 -4.25
C SER A 259 33.38 -5.96 -5.57
N CYS A 260 33.69 -6.83 -6.52
CA CYS A 260 33.16 -6.78 -7.86
C CYS A 260 32.25 -7.99 -8.16
N PRO A 261 31.30 -7.84 -9.10
CA PRO A 261 30.55 -8.96 -9.66
C PRO A 261 31.47 -10.03 -10.26
N ALA A 262 30.91 -11.20 -10.61
CA ALA A 262 31.69 -12.20 -11.34
C ALA A 262 32.22 -11.61 -12.66
N HIS A 263 33.39 -12.07 -13.11
CA HIS A 263 34.08 -11.60 -14.33
C HIS A 263 34.71 -10.20 -14.28
N SER A 264 34.70 -9.54 -13.12
CA SER A 264 35.42 -8.29 -12.90
C SER A 264 36.36 -8.40 -11.70
N MET A 265 37.49 -7.71 -11.77
CA MET A 265 38.44 -7.60 -10.67
C MET A 265 38.43 -6.20 -10.08
N LEU A 266 38.70 -6.12 -8.78
CA LEU A 266 38.79 -4.83 -8.08
C LEU A 266 40.18 -4.24 -8.25
N GLN A 267 40.27 -3.04 -8.83
CA GLN A 267 41.50 -2.30 -8.97
C GLN A 267 41.29 -0.84 -8.54
N ASN A 268 41.98 -0.41 -7.48
CA ASN A 268 41.91 0.96 -6.93
C ASN A 268 40.47 1.44 -6.65
N GLY A 269 39.60 0.55 -6.18
CA GLY A 269 38.20 0.85 -5.88
C GLY A 269 37.25 0.84 -7.08
N LEU A 270 37.76 0.58 -8.29
CA LEU A 270 36.99 0.40 -9.52
C LEU A 270 36.88 -1.09 -9.88
N CYS A 271 35.72 -1.51 -10.34
CA CYS A 271 35.54 -2.84 -10.93
C CYS A 271 35.86 -2.78 -12.43
N ILE A 272 36.82 -3.60 -12.84
CA ILE A 272 37.28 -3.70 -14.22
C ILE A 272 37.00 -5.11 -14.71
N ASP A 273 36.29 -5.23 -15.83
CA ASP A 273 36.01 -6.53 -16.46
C ASP A 273 37.32 -7.18 -16.95
N CYS A 274 37.38 -8.50 -16.85
CA CYS A 274 38.52 -9.23 -17.38
C CYS A 274 38.60 -9.05 -18.90
N LEU A 275 39.78 -8.64 -19.37
CA LEU A 275 40.08 -8.52 -20.79
C LEU A 275 39.98 -9.89 -21.47
N ALA A 276 39.75 -9.90 -22.78
CA ALA A 276 39.56 -11.14 -23.54
C ALA A 276 40.71 -12.15 -23.39
N SER A 277 41.95 -11.70 -23.19
CA SER A 277 43.14 -12.54 -22.95
C SER A 277 43.33 -12.95 -21.49
N GLN A 278 42.31 -12.77 -20.66
CA GLN A 278 42.30 -13.10 -19.25
C GLN A 278 41.04 -13.90 -18.90
N TYR A 279 41.13 -14.72 -17.86
CA TYR A 279 39.99 -15.38 -17.24
C TYR A 279 39.82 -14.89 -15.80
N TYR A 280 38.58 -14.90 -15.33
CA TYR A 280 38.27 -14.60 -13.94
C TYR A 280 38.56 -15.84 -13.09
N ASP A 281 39.39 -15.70 -12.06
CA ASP A 281 39.70 -16.77 -11.11
C ASP A 281 38.87 -16.60 -9.83
N PRO A 282 37.78 -17.37 -9.62
CA PRO A 282 36.88 -17.18 -8.48
C PRO A 282 37.55 -17.27 -7.09
N PRO A 283 38.53 -18.18 -6.85
CA PRO A 283 39.26 -18.25 -5.59
C PRO A 283 40.05 -16.98 -5.25
N THR A 284 40.67 -16.32 -6.24
CA THR A 284 41.47 -15.11 -6.00
C THR A 284 40.73 -13.82 -6.31
N GLN A 285 39.57 -13.90 -6.97
CA GLN A 285 38.77 -12.75 -7.44
C GLN A 285 39.56 -11.76 -8.31
N THR A 286 40.53 -12.28 -9.07
CA THR A 286 41.39 -11.50 -9.95
C THR A 286 41.33 -12.04 -11.37
N CYS A 287 41.56 -11.17 -12.35
CA CYS A 287 41.76 -11.60 -13.72
C CYS A 287 43.18 -12.15 -13.89
N LYS A 288 43.29 -13.39 -14.35
CA LYS A 288 44.56 -14.07 -14.64
C LYS A 288 44.71 -14.24 -16.14
N THR A 289 45.94 -14.16 -16.63
CA THR A 289 46.22 -14.30 -18.06
C THR A 289 45.95 -15.72 -18.54
N CYS A 290 45.44 -15.85 -19.76
CA CYS A 290 45.33 -17.12 -20.45
C CYS A 290 46.70 -17.77 -20.65
N HIS A 291 46.70 -19.07 -20.93
CA HIS A 291 47.90 -19.75 -21.43
C HIS A 291 48.34 -19.13 -22.77
N GLU A 292 49.64 -19.07 -23.04
CA GLU A 292 50.21 -18.39 -24.22
C GLU A 292 49.69 -18.92 -25.56
N SER A 293 49.22 -20.18 -25.58
CA SER A 293 48.61 -20.80 -26.75
C SER A 293 47.18 -20.30 -27.03
N CYS A 294 46.52 -19.66 -26.07
CA CYS A 294 45.15 -19.19 -26.20
C CYS A 294 45.09 -17.68 -26.44
N ARG A 295 44.19 -17.22 -27.32
CA ARG A 295 43.86 -15.79 -27.47
C ARG A 295 42.84 -15.35 -26.43
N THR A 296 41.84 -16.19 -26.18
CA THR A 296 40.88 -16.05 -25.07
C THR A 296 40.68 -17.39 -24.39
N CYS A 297 40.30 -17.40 -23.12
CA CYS A 297 40.18 -18.63 -22.32
C CYS A 297 39.06 -18.54 -21.28
N SER A 298 38.60 -19.70 -20.80
CA SER A 298 37.63 -19.83 -19.70
C SER A 298 38.30 -20.13 -18.36
N GLY A 299 39.59 -20.48 -18.34
CA GLY A 299 40.29 -20.96 -17.17
C GLY A 299 41.81 -21.11 -17.37
N PRO A 300 42.52 -21.68 -16.39
CA PRO A 300 43.97 -21.89 -16.47
C PRO A 300 44.37 -23.01 -17.45
N GLY A 301 45.57 -22.89 -18.01
CA GLY A 301 46.23 -23.96 -18.77
C GLY A 301 45.82 -24.03 -20.25
N GLN A 302 46.44 -24.97 -20.97
CA GLN A 302 46.32 -25.09 -22.42
C GLN A 302 44.99 -25.68 -22.91
N PHE A 303 44.21 -26.32 -22.03
CA PHE A 303 42.94 -27.01 -22.31
C PHE A 303 41.72 -26.17 -21.90
N SER A 304 41.87 -24.86 -21.79
CA SER A 304 40.80 -23.94 -21.43
C SER A 304 40.69 -22.79 -22.42
N CYS A 305 41.17 -22.99 -23.65
CA CYS A 305 41.08 -21.99 -24.71
C CYS A 305 39.63 -21.88 -25.22
N LEU A 306 39.19 -20.65 -25.48
CA LEU A 306 37.93 -20.30 -26.14
C LEU A 306 38.18 -19.80 -27.57
N THR A 307 39.29 -19.10 -27.80
CA THR A 307 39.74 -18.71 -29.15
C THR A 307 41.26 -18.81 -29.23
N CYS A 308 41.78 -18.98 -30.45
CA CYS A 308 43.19 -19.20 -30.71
C CYS A 308 43.84 -18.04 -31.46
N PRO A 309 45.12 -17.74 -31.19
CA PRO A 309 45.89 -16.79 -31.99
C PRO A 309 46.26 -17.46 -33.33
N PHE A 310 46.27 -16.70 -34.43
CA PHE A 310 46.76 -17.20 -35.71
C PHE A 310 48.25 -17.57 -35.62
N PRO A 311 48.71 -18.72 -36.14
CA PRO A 311 48.05 -19.68 -37.03
C PRO A 311 47.45 -20.92 -36.33
N LEU A 312 47.18 -20.87 -35.03
CA LEU A 312 46.60 -21.98 -34.28
C LEU A 312 45.07 -22.00 -34.41
N HIS A 313 44.48 -23.19 -34.34
CA HIS A 313 43.05 -23.40 -34.46
C HIS A 313 42.51 -24.13 -33.22
N LEU A 314 41.25 -23.83 -32.88
CA LEU A 314 40.62 -24.35 -31.67
C LEU A 314 40.14 -25.78 -31.89
N ASP A 315 40.75 -26.73 -31.19
CA ASP A 315 40.17 -28.04 -30.95
C ASP A 315 39.08 -27.91 -29.88
N ARG A 316 37.81 -27.92 -30.32
CA ARG A 316 36.64 -27.82 -29.44
C ARG A 316 36.43 -29.05 -28.54
N LEU A 317 37.05 -30.20 -28.83
CA LEU A 317 36.89 -31.42 -28.01
C LEU A 317 37.72 -31.33 -26.74
N ASN A 318 38.98 -30.88 -26.87
CA ASN A 318 39.91 -30.77 -25.75
C ASN A 318 40.08 -29.32 -25.25
N HIS A 319 39.38 -28.35 -25.85
CA HIS A 319 39.49 -26.92 -25.56
C HIS A 319 40.94 -26.40 -25.63
N GLN A 320 41.70 -26.87 -26.61
CA GLN A 320 43.11 -26.52 -26.82
C GLN A 320 43.35 -25.88 -28.19
N CYS A 321 44.35 -25.01 -28.28
CA CYS A 321 44.82 -24.47 -29.56
C CYS A 321 45.94 -25.32 -30.13
N VAL A 322 45.71 -25.87 -31.33
CA VAL A 322 46.66 -26.74 -32.03
C VAL A 322 46.83 -26.30 -33.49
N PRO A 323 47.99 -26.55 -34.11
CA PRO A 323 48.20 -26.30 -35.54
C PRO A 323 47.43 -27.30 -36.41
N CYS A 324 47.24 -26.96 -37.69
CA CYS A 324 46.73 -27.92 -38.68
C CYS A 324 47.74 -29.05 -38.89
N CYS A 325 47.25 -30.29 -38.95
CA CYS A 325 48.09 -31.45 -39.23
C CYS A 325 48.76 -31.33 -40.61
N ALA A 326 50.06 -31.66 -40.67
CA ALA A 326 50.73 -31.87 -41.95
C ALA A 326 50.10 -33.08 -42.66
N ALA A 327 50.14 -33.10 -44.00
CA ALA A 327 49.46 -34.10 -44.84
C ALA A 327 49.86 -35.57 -44.55
N ASP A 328 50.94 -35.78 -43.81
CA ASP A 328 51.54 -37.09 -43.53
C ASP A 328 51.43 -37.50 -42.04
N ALA A 329 50.68 -36.75 -41.21
CA ALA A 329 50.55 -37.01 -39.78
C ALA A 329 49.55 -38.16 -39.46
N SER A 330 49.87 -38.95 -38.43
CA SER A 330 49.05 -40.07 -37.96
C SER A 330 47.73 -39.57 -37.35
N PRO A 331 46.58 -40.26 -37.57
CA PRO A 331 45.27 -39.86 -37.08
C PRO A 331 45.08 -39.90 -35.54
N ASP A 332 46.07 -40.38 -34.78
CA ASP A 332 45.99 -40.51 -33.30
C ASP A 332 46.80 -39.44 -32.54
N ASP A 333 47.48 -38.52 -33.22
CA ASP A 333 48.29 -37.48 -32.55
C ASP A 333 47.40 -36.32 -32.06
N GLN A 334 47.18 -36.23 -30.74
CA GLN A 334 46.44 -35.14 -30.07
C GLN A 334 47.08 -33.74 -30.21
N SER A 335 48.22 -33.61 -30.90
CA SER A 335 48.98 -32.37 -31.02
C SER A 335 48.62 -31.50 -32.24
N CYS A 336 47.77 -31.97 -33.15
CA CYS A 336 47.32 -31.22 -34.32
C CYS A 336 45.85 -31.52 -34.65
N CYS A 337 45.18 -30.64 -35.40
CA CYS A 337 43.81 -30.88 -35.86
C CYS A 337 43.70 -30.89 -37.39
N HIS A 338 42.68 -31.58 -37.92
CA HIS A 338 42.39 -31.51 -39.35
C HIS A 338 41.60 -30.23 -39.65
N CYS A 339 42.22 -29.26 -40.31
CA CYS A 339 41.58 -27.99 -40.62
C CYS A 339 40.78 -28.04 -41.93
N ASP A 340 39.69 -27.26 -41.98
CA ASP A 340 38.95 -26.96 -43.19
C ASP A 340 39.74 -26.00 -44.10
N LYS A 341 39.78 -26.29 -45.40
CA LYS A 341 40.60 -25.53 -46.37
C LYS A 341 40.04 -24.14 -46.71
N ALA A 342 38.76 -23.87 -46.46
CA ALA A 342 38.10 -22.61 -46.76
C ALA A 342 37.99 -21.70 -45.53
N THR A 343 37.76 -22.25 -44.34
CA THR A 343 37.57 -21.49 -43.09
C THR A 343 38.77 -21.54 -42.14
N GLY A 344 39.72 -22.46 -42.36
CA GLY A 344 40.85 -22.71 -41.48
C GLY A 344 40.47 -23.37 -40.14
N GLY A 345 39.19 -23.50 -39.78
CA GLY A 345 38.78 -24.08 -38.49
C GLY A 345 39.07 -25.58 -38.40
N CYS A 346 39.38 -26.08 -37.19
CA CYS A 346 39.49 -27.52 -36.94
C CYS A 346 38.15 -28.21 -37.20
N ILE A 347 38.14 -29.18 -38.11
CA ILE A 347 37.01 -30.08 -38.34
C ILE A 347 37.07 -31.17 -37.28
N ASN A 348 36.41 -30.91 -36.16
CA ASN A 348 36.21 -31.94 -35.15
C ASN A 348 35.13 -32.89 -35.66
N ALA A 349 35.52 -33.93 -36.39
CA ALA A 349 34.64 -35.07 -36.62
C ALA A 349 34.33 -35.66 -35.25
N SER A 350 33.13 -35.43 -34.72
CA SER A 350 32.65 -36.15 -33.55
C SER A 350 32.73 -37.64 -33.86
N PRO A 351 33.57 -38.46 -33.19
CA PRO A 351 33.22 -39.86 -33.09
C PRO A 351 32.04 -39.84 -32.12
N ALA A 352 30.84 -40.09 -32.63
CA ALA A 352 29.83 -40.74 -31.81
C ALA A 352 30.54 -41.93 -31.14
N GLY A 353 30.89 -41.75 -29.86
CA GLY A 353 31.75 -42.63 -29.10
C GLY A 353 31.03 -43.95 -28.89
N LYS A 354 31.11 -44.83 -29.89
CA LYS A 354 31.04 -46.27 -29.68
C LYS A 354 32.18 -46.61 -28.74
N ARG A 355 31.89 -46.72 -27.44
CA ARG A 355 32.72 -47.47 -26.51
C ARG A 355 32.91 -48.86 -27.12
N ARG A 356 34.09 -49.13 -27.70
CA ARG A 356 34.55 -50.50 -27.93
C ARG A 356 34.96 -51.04 -26.57
N ILE A 357 34.06 -51.78 -25.92
CA ILE A 357 34.47 -52.77 -24.94
C ILE A 357 34.95 -53.97 -25.75
N GLY A 358 36.19 -54.39 -25.53
CA GLY A 358 36.73 -55.63 -26.09
C GLY A 358 35.87 -56.81 -25.66
N ALA A 359 35.53 -57.65 -26.64
CA ALA A 359 34.81 -58.89 -26.42
C ALA A 359 35.69 -59.89 -25.66
N GLU A 360 35.17 -60.47 -24.58
CA GLU A 360 35.12 -61.93 -24.43
C GLU A 360 34.13 -62.34 -23.33
N GLN A 361 33.41 -63.43 -23.63
CA GLN A 361 32.53 -64.26 -22.78
C GLN A 361 31.04 -63.90 -22.61
N GLN A 362 30.32 -64.53 -23.55
CA GLN A 362 28.95 -65.05 -23.57
C GLN A 362 28.24 -65.38 -22.24
N LEU A 363 26.95 -65.02 -22.21
CA LEU A 363 25.78 -65.79 -21.73
C LEU A 363 25.84 -66.46 -20.34
N LEU A 364 25.10 -65.91 -19.36
CA LEU A 364 23.76 -66.42 -18.96
C LEU A 364 23.15 -65.57 -17.81
N GLN A 365 21.97 -65.06 -18.11
CA GLN A 365 20.81 -64.66 -17.29
C GLN A 365 20.78 -64.89 -15.76
N PHE A 366 20.54 -63.83 -14.98
CA PHE A 366 19.34 -63.56 -14.13
C PHE A 366 19.67 -62.68 -12.90
N GLY A 367 18.99 -61.52 -12.80
CA GLY A 367 18.65 -60.76 -11.57
C GLY A 367 19.80 -60.20 -10.73
N GLU A 368 19.68 -59.13 -9.95
CA GLU A 368 18.70 -58.06 -9.76
C GLU A 368 19.44 -57.05 -8.83
N GLU A 369 19.14 -55.77 -9.02
CA GLU A 369 19.42 -54.60 -8.17
C GLU A 369 20.76 -54.38 -7.42
N SER A 370 21.33 -53.25 -7.79
CA SER A 370 22.46 -52.50 -7.25
C SER A 370 22.19 -51.87 -5.87
N SER A 371 23.14 -52.02 -4.95
CA SER A 371 23.52 -50.98 -4.01
C SER A 371 24.96 -50.54 -4.26
N ALA A 372 25.17 -49.23 -4.24
CA ALA A 372 26.45 -48.54 -4.34
C ALA A 372 27.46 -48.97 -3.26
N ALA A 373 28.74 -48.97 -3.59
CA ALA A 373 29.77 -48.19 -2.88
C ALA A 373 31.17 -48.37 -3.47
N ASN A 374 31.89 -47.26 -3.59
CA ASN A 374 33.34 -47.21 -3.67
C ASN A 374 33.98 -47.92 -2.45
N VAL A 375 35.08 -48.62 -2.73
CA VAL A 375 36.11 -49.21 -1.85
C VAL A 375 37.45 -48.90 -2.59
N PRO A 376 38.69 -48.95 -2.06
CA PRO A 376 39.25 -49.44 -0.77
C PRO A 376 40.12 -48.37 -0.07
N GLY A 377 40.80 -48.58 1.07
CA GLY A 377 41.40 -49.72 1.78
C GLY A 377 42.59 -49.10 2.56
N GLU A 378 43.22 -49.64 3.60
CA GLU A 378 43.53 -50.96 4.17
C GLU A 378 43.86 -50.68 5.66
N GLY A 379 43.93 -51.58 6.65
CA GLY A 379 43.84 -53.03 6.77
C GLY A 379 44.28 -53.44 8.20
N ALA A 380 43.78 -54.60 8.66
CA ALA A 380 44.16 -55.41 9.85
C ALA A 380 43.82 -54.87 11.27
N GLY A 381 43.23 -55.61 12.22
CA GLY A 381 42.75 -56.99 12.28
C GLY A 381 42.56 -57.44 13.75
N GLY A 382 41.34 -57.89 14.11
CA GLY A 382 40.97 -58.77 15.25
C GLY A 382 40.88 -58.14 16.66
N THR A 383 39.88 -58.34 17.53
CA THR A 383 38.71 -59.25 17.57
C THR A 383 37.72 -58.77 18.67
N GLY A 384 36.41 -58.97 18.48
CA GLY A 384 35.47 -59.31 19.56
C GLY A 384 34.52 -58.26 20.19
N GLN A 385 33.38 -58.03 19.52
CA GLN A 385 32.01 -57.93 20.09
C GLN A 385 31.62 -56.78 21.06
N SER A 386 30.88 -55.79 20.58
CA SER A 386 29.39 -55.77 20.57
C SER A 386 28.83 -54.34 20.56
N HIS A 387 27.60 -54.26 20.06
CA HIS A 387 26.93 -53.12 19.42
C HIS A 387 26.28 -52.15 20.41
N GLN A 388 26.12 -50.88 19.97
CA GLN A 388 25.14 -49.86 20.40
C GLN A 388 25.48 -48.93 21.58
N GLY A 389 25.95 -47.74 21.23
CA GLY A 389 26.04 -46.56 22.11
C GLY A 389 25.50 -45.29 21.45
N TRP A 390 24.25 -45.30 20.97
CA TRP A 390 23.44 -44.09 20.70
C TRP A 390 21.99 -44.31 21.14
N ARG A 391 21.83 -44.65 22.42
CA ARG A 391 20.55 -44.60 23.16
C ARG A 391 20.86 -44.33 24.62
N GLN A 392 21.26 -43.12 24.96
CA GLN A 392 21.30 -42.67 26.34
C GLN A 392 21.32 -41.14 26.37
N PHE A 393 20.14 -40.53 26.23
CA PHE A 393 19.77 -39.29 26.93
C PHE A 393 18.25 -39.08 26.86
N LEU A 394 17.46 -40.11 27.19
CA LEU A 394 16.06 -39.96 27.57
C LEU A 394 15.70 -41.04 28.60
N THR A 395 16.16 -40.86 29.84
CA THR A 395 15.50 -41.42 31.02
C THR A 395 15.75 -40.53 32.23
N SER A 396 14.79 -39.65 32.54
CA SER A 396 14.36 -39.39 33.93
C SER A 396 13.06 -38.59 33.92
N THR A 397 11.98 -39.33 34.13
CA THR A 397 10.72 -38.97 34.81
C THR A 397 10.59 -37.55 35.39
N SER A 398 9.57 -36.78 34.95
CA SER A 398 8.34 -36.51 35.73
C SER A 398 7.48 -35.38 35.11
N THR A 399 6.30 -35.73 34.54
CA THR A 399 4.96 -35.09 34.67
C THR A 399 4.08 -35.41 33.44
N PRO A 400 3.28 -36.50 33.43
CA PRO A 400 2.40 -36.81 32.31
C PRO A 400 1.01 -36.14 32.40
N THR A 401 0.71 -35.36 33.44
CA THR A 401 -0.65 -34.86 33.67
C THR A 401 -0.99 -33.58 32.89
N LEU A 402 -0.02 -32.69 32.63
CA LEU A 402 -0.29 -31.41 31.97
C LEU A 402 -0.43 -31.53 30.44
N MET A 403 0.38 -32.38 29.80
CA MET A 403 0.34 -32.54 28.34
C MET A 403 -0.92 -33.28 27.87
N VAL A 404 -1.43 -34.23 28.67
CA VAL A 404 -2.67 -34.95 28.36
C VAL A 404 -3.89 -34.03 28.50
N VAL A 405 -3.90 -33.15 29.51
CA VAL A 405 -4.98 -32.16 29.69
C VAL A 405 -4.98 -31.14 28.55
N ALA A 406 -3.82 -30.64 28.13
CA ALA A 406 -3.73 -29.70 27.01
C ALA A 406 -4.21 -30.30 25.68
N VAL A 407 -3.79 -31.54 25.37
CA VAL A 407 -4.22 -32.22 24.13
C VAL A 407 -5.71 -32.56 24.18
N SER A 408 -6.24 -32.97 25.33
CA SER A 408 -7.69 -33.22 25.49
C SER A 408 -8.52 -31.94 25.34
N GLY A 409 -8.04 -30.80 25.87
CA GLY A 409 -8.69 -29.50 25.71
C GLY A 409 -8.70 -29.03 24.25
N CYS A 410 -7.58 -29.18 23.55
CA CYS A 410 -7.50 -28.84 22.12
C CYS A 410 -8.46 -29.69 21.28
N LEU A 411 -8.57 -31.00 21.55
CA LEU A 411 -9.50 -31.87 20.83
C LEU A 411 -10.97 -31.49 21.07
N LEU A 412 -11.35 -31.13 22.31
CA LEU A 412 -12.69 -30.66 22.61
C LEU A 412 -13.02 -29.35 21.88
N ILE A 413 -12.09 -28.40 21.84
CA ILE A 413 -12.27 -27.14 21.13
C ILE A 413 -12.45 -27.38 19.62
N VAL A 414 -11.62 -28.23 19.01
CA VAL A 414 -11.73 -28.58 17.58
C VAL A 414 -13.09 -29.24 17.29
N THR A 415 -13.54 -30.18 18.13
CA THR A 415 -14.85 -30.82 17.94
C THR A 415 -16.00 -29.82 18.05
N LEU A 416 -15.93 -28.87 18.97
CA LEU A 416 -16.94 -27.82 19.14
C LEU A 416 -17.01 -26.90 17.91
N PHE A 417 -15.86 -26.52 17.35
CA PHE A 417 -15.84 -25.74 16.11
C PHE A 417 -16.43 -26.50 14.91
N VAL A 418 -16.16 -27.80 14.78
CA VAL A 418 -16.75 -28.63 13.72
C VAL A 418 -18.27 -28.74 13.86
N VAL A 419 -18.78 -28.91 15.09
CA VAL A 419 -20.23 -28.94 15.34
C VAL A 419 -20.89 -27.60 15.03
N ILE A 420 -20.29 -26.48 15.43
CA ILE A 420 -20.80 -25.15 15.09
C ILE A 420 -20.84 -24.96 13.57
N PHE A 421 -19.77 -25.33 12.87
CA PHE A 421 -19.68 -25.16 11.42
C PHE A 421 -20.72 -26.02 10.67
N THR A 422 -20.92 -27.27 11.10
CA THR A 422 -21.94 -28.16 10.51
C THR A 422 -23.37 -27.68 10.79
N VAL A 423 -23.65 -27.11 11.96
CA VAL A 423 -24.95 -26.48 12.26
C VAL A 423 -25.18 -25.23 11.42
N LEU A 424 -24.15 -24.39 11.23
CA LEU A 424 -24.23 -23.20 10.39
C LEU A 424 -24.45 -23.56 8.92
N GLN A 425 -23.76 -24.58 8.39
CA GLN A 425 -23.98 -25.09 7.04
C GLN A 425 -25.39 -25.69 6.86
N LYS A 426 -25.88 -26.44 7.86
CA LYS A 426 -27.25 -26.98 7.81
C LYS A 426 -28.31 -25.88 7.85
N ARG A 427 -28.07 -24.82 8.62
CA ARG A 427 -28.96 -23.65 8.71
C ARG A 427 -28.95 -22.82 7.42
N SER A 428 -27.81 -22.72 6.73
CA SER A 428 -27.73 -22.06 5.43
C SER A 428 -28.45 -22.85 4.33
N GLN A 429 -28.37 -24.19 4.36
CA GLN A 429 -29.11 -25.04 3.41
C GLN A 429 -30.64 -24.93 3.58
N THR A 430 -31.15 -24.83 4.82
CA THR A 430 -32.59 -24.58 5.04
C THR A 430 -33.07 -23.21 4.56
N MET A 431 -32.18 -22.22 4.38
CA MET A 431 -32.54 -20.90 3.84
C MET A 431 -32.64 -20.91 2.31
N TYR A 432 -31.92 -21.80 1.61
CA TYR A 432 -31.86 -21.80 0.14
C TYR A 432 -33.00 -22.61 -0.52
N THR A 433 -33.70 -23.47 0.23
CA THR A 433 -34.84 -24.25 -0.29
C THR A 433 -36.22 -23.58 -0.09
N GLY A 434 -36.26 -22.32 0.35
CA GLY A 434 -37.49 -21.58 0.68
C GLY A 434 -38.08 -20.72 -0.44
N ILE A 435 -37.40 -20.51 -1.57
CA ILE A 435 -37.87 -19.62 -2.65
C ILE A 435 -38.42 -20.47 -3.81
N LYS A 436 -39.70 -20.83 -3.74
CA LYS A 436 -40.46 -21.35 -4.90
C LYS A 436 -40.92 -20.18 -5.77
N TYR A 437 -40.34 -20.04 -6.96
CA TYR A 437 -40.86 -19.14 -7.99
C TYR A 437 -42.10 -19.75 -8.67
N ASN A 438 -43.25 -19.09 -8.56
CA ASN A 438 -44.45 -19.42 -9.34
C ASN A 438 -44.25 -18.94 -10.78
N LYS A 439 -44.22 -19.89 -11.73
CA LYS A 439 -44.13 -19.64 -13.16
C LYS A 439 -45.53 -19.25 -13.69
N LEU A 440 -45.77 -17.96 -13.91
CA LEU A 440 -46.96 -17.44 -14.59
C LEU A 440 -46.84 -17.68 -16.10
N GLY A 441 -47.65 -18.63 -16.62
CA GLY A 441 -47.83 -18.83 -18.05
C GLY A 441 -48.69 -17.72 -18.66
N LYS A 442 -48.24 -17.11 -19.76
CA LYS A 442 -49.06 -16.21 -20.59
C LYS A 442 -49.48 -16.94 -21.87
N LYS A 443 -50.79 -17.22 -21.97
CA LYS A 443 -51.51 -17.40 -23.24
C LYS A 443 -51.86 -16.02 -23.82
N PRO A 444 -51.99 -15.86 -25.15
CA PRO A 444 -52.40 -14.59 -25.75
C PRO A 444 -53.94 -14.47 -25.78
N PRO A 445 -54.53 -13.27 -25.65
CA PRO A 445 -55.92 -13.06 -25.99
C PRO A 445 -56.07 -12.43 -27.39
N SER A 446 -57.01 -13.01 -28.14
CA SER A 446 -57.59 -12.45 -29.36
C SER A 446 -58.36 -11.16 -29.11
N GLY A 447 -58.13 -10.19 -29.99
CA GLY A 447 -59.09 -9.28 -30.61
C GLY A 447 -60.12 -8.51 -29.76
N ARG A 448 -60.07 -7.17 -29.84
CA ARG A 448 -61.20 -6.39 -30.36
C ARG A 448 -60.76 -4.98 -30.77
N THR A 449 -61.13 -4.62 -31.98
CA THR A 449 -60.96 -3.36 -32.69
C THR A 449 -61.78 -2.22 -32.08
N THR A 450 -61.17 -1.03 -31.96
CA THR A 450 -61.87 0.25 -32.12
C THR A 450 -60.97 1.23 -32.86
N ARG A 451 -61.42 1.62 -34.06
CA ARG A 451 -60.86 2.68 -34.91
C ARG A 451 -61.25 4.05 -34.34
N ILE A 452 -60.29 4.96 -34.26
CA ILE A 452 -60.49 6.40 -34.52
C ILE A 452 -59.26 6.86 -35.31
N SER A 453 -59.48 7.66 -36.35
CA SER A 453 -58.48 8.04 -37.35
C SER A 453 -58.54 9.56 -37.61
N ILE A 454 -57.41 10.07 -38.15
CA ILE A 454 -57.20 11.30 -38.96
C ILE A 454 -56.83 12.58 -38.15
N PRO A 455 -55.99 13.53 -38.66
CA PRO A 455 -54.91 13.54 -39.70
C PRO A 455 -53.53 13.98 -39.12
N ALA A 456 -52.33 13.62 -39.62
CA ALA A 456 -51.64 13.87 -40.90
C ALA A 456 -51.37 15.36 -41.21
N ASP A 457 -50.14 15.82 -40.97
CA ASP A 457 -49.41 16.80 -41.80
C ASP A 457 -47.93 16.86 -41.38
N GLY A 458 -47.02 16.64 -42.35
CA GLY A 458 -45.63 17.11 -42.31
C GLY A 458 -44.52 16.05 -42.30
N ASP A 459 -44.24 15.47 -43.47
CA ASP A 459 -42.97 14.82 -43.84
C ASP A 459 -41.79 15.82 -43.73
N ASP A 460 -40.51 15.50 -43.63
CA ASP A 460 -39.79 14.32 -44.10
C ASP A 460 -38.31 14.35 -43.61
N LEU A 461 -37.63 13.20 -43.77
CA LEU A 461 -36.17 12.97 -43.92
C LEU A 461 -35.33 12.47 -42.73
N LEU A 462 -35.21 11.12 -42.73
CA LEU A 462 -33.99 10.28 -42.75
C LEU A 462 -33.89 9.21 -41.64
N GLU A 463 -34.36 8.01 -42.00
CA GLU A 463 -33.92 6.68 -41.54
C GLU A 463 -32.65 6.23 -42.33
N PRO A 464 -32.07 5.02 -42.10
CA PRO A 464 -32.00 4.14 -40.92
C PRO A 464 -30.52 3.71 -40.64
N ILE A 465 -30.16 2.89 -39.65
CA ILE A 465 -30.06 1.42 -39.76
C ILE A 465 -29.71 0.84 -38.37
N VAL A 466 -30.40 -0.25 -38.06
CA VAL A 466 -30.35 -1.12 -36.88
C VAL A 466 -29.34 -2.26 -37.12
N ASN A 467 -28.77 -2.79 -36.02
CA ASN A 467 -28.65 -4.22 -35.67
C ASN A 467 -27.29 -4.52 -35.03
N ASN A 468 -27.27 -4.80 -33.72
CA ASN A 468 -27.41 -6.13 -33.09
C ASN A 468 -26.17 -7.01 -33.33
N ALA A 469 -25.36 -7.12 -32.28
CA ALA A 469 -24.28 -8.08 -32.15
C ALA A 469 -24.84 -9.40 -31.60
N THR A 470 -24.46 -10.50 -32.23
CA THR A 470 -24.57 -11.88 -31.76
C THR A 470 -23.19 -12.39 -31.33
N GLU A 471 -23.23 -13.35 -30.42
CA GLU A 471 -22.16 -14.11 -29.78
C GLU A 471 -21.35 -14.97 -30.79
N ASP A 472 -20.11 -15.32 -30.45
CA ASP A 472 -19.55 -16.69 -30.39
C ASP A 472 -18.00 -16.70 -30.45
N ASP A 473 -17.40 -17.23 -29.37
CA ASP A 473 -16.32 -18.24 -29.22
C ASP A 473 -14.95 -18.26 -29.97
N GLU A 474 -14.01 -18.96 -29.29
CA GLU A 474 -12.65 -19.49 -29.63
C GLU A 474 -11.44 -18.59 -29.24
N GLU A 475 -10.63 -18.92 -28.21
CA GLU A 475 -9.59 -19.98 -27.99
C GLU A 475 -8.22 -19.71 -28.68
N ASP A 476 -7.17 -19.69 -27.83
CA ASP A 476 -5.72 -19.96 -28.07
C ASP A 476 -4.88 -18.96 -28.92
N ASP A 477 -3.58 -18.69 -28.73
CA ASP A 477 -2.46 -19.24 -27.94
C ASP A 477 -1.39 -18.13 -27.72
N ASP A 478 -0.45 -18.38 -26.80
CA ASP A 478 0.78 -17.61 -26.54
C ASP A 478 1.76 -17.58 -27.73
N ASP A 479 2.57 -16.51 -27.87
CA ASP A 479 3.97 -16.58 -28.30
C ASP A 479 4.71 -15.24 -28.05
N ASP A 480 5.84 -15.35 -27.35
CA ASP A 480 6.90 -14.35 -27.18
C ASP A 480 7.73 -14.22 -28.47
N ASP A 481 8.24 -13.03 -28.79
CA ASP A 481 9.49 -12.88 -29.55
C ASP A 481 10.15 -11.51 -29.27
N ASP A 482 11.36 -11.58 -28.72
CA ASP A 482 12.38 -10.53 -28.71
C ASP A 482 13.05 -10.45 -30.10
N ASP A 483 13.38 -9.25 -30.59
CA ASP A 483 14.47 -9.10 -31.58
C ASP A 483 15.17 -7.74 -31.44
N ASP A 484 16.50 -7.82 -31.28
CA ASP A 484 17.48 -6.73 -31.26
C ASP A 484 18.10 -6.61 -32.67
N GLY A 485 18.35 -5.38 -33.13
CA GLY A 485 19.04 -5.15 -34.40
C GLY A 485 19.78 -3.82 -34.46
N ASP A 486 21.10 -3.90 -34.28
CA ASP A 486 22.10 -2.84 -34.47
C ASP A 486 22.20 -2.36 -35.94
N ASP A 487 22.59 -1.09 -36.19
CA ASP A 487 23.52 -0.75 -37.29
C ASP A 487 24.26 0.60 -37.09
N TYR A 488 25.47 0.66 -37.64
CA TYR A 488 26.56 1.61 -37.42
C TYR A 488 26.77 2.59 -38.61
N GLY A 489 27.22 3.82 -38.31
CA GLY A 489 27.99 4.70 -39.21
C GLY A 489 27.16 5.71 -40.04
N GLY A 490 27.63 6.92 -40.38
CA GLY A 490 28.88 7.65 -40.15
C GLY A 490 28.89 8.93 -41.02
N SER A 491 29.67 9.92 -40.59
CA SER A 491 30.31 10.99 -41.38
C SER A 491 29.57 12.30 -41.78
N ALA A 492 30.26 13.38 -41.40
CA ALA A 492 30.60 14.59 -42.17
C ALA A 492 29.72 15.86 -42.10
N ALA A 493 30.22 16.80 -41.27
CA ALA A 493 30.63 18.17 -41.60
C ALA A 493 29.64 19.17 -42.26
N SER A 494 29.41 20.31 -41.60
CA SER A 494 29.81 21.64 -42.10
C SER A 494 29.50 22.78 -41.10
N GLY A 495 30.43 23.76 -41.00
CA GLY A 495 30.22 25.14 -40.53
C GLY A 495 30.54 25.41 -39.05
N ARG A 496 31.77 25.82 -38.65
CA ARG A 496 32.32 27.21 -38.64
C ARG A 496 31.37 28.23 -37.98
N GLN A 497 31.78 29.12 -37.06
CA GLN A 497 33.07 29.62 -36.55
C GLN A 497 32.71 30.41 -35.26
N SER A 498 33.40 30.20 -34.13
CA SER A 498 34.52 31.03 -33.59
C SER A 498 34.07 32.45 -33.17
N GLU A 499 34.52 33.08 -32.09
CA GLU A 499 35.84 33.15 -31.44
C GLU A 499 35.64 33.98 -30.12
N VAL A 500 36.22 33.61 -28.96
CA VAL A 500 37.52 34.09 -28.36
C VAL A 500 37.27 35.30 -27.40
N GLU A 501 37.73 35.33 -26.15
CA GLU A 501 39.09 35.56 -25.57
C GLU A 501 39.08 35.14 -24.07
N GLU A 502 40.07 34.37 -23.55
CA GLU A 502 41.30 34.80 -22.80
C GLU A 502 40.99 35.50 -21.45
N GLU A 503 41.61 35.26 -20.29
CA GLU A 503 42.97 34.85 -19.90
C GLU A 503 43.02 34.50 -18.38
N ASP A 504 44.03 33.72 -17.98
CA ASP A 504 44.86 33.72 -16.76
C ASP A 504 44.36 33.46 -15.31
N GLU A 505 44.87 32.33 -14.79
CA GLU A 505 45.75 32.13 -13.62
C GLU A 505 45.52 32.77 -12.21
N GLN A 506 45.71 31.89 -11.22
CA GLN A 506 46.45 32.04 -9.94
C GLN A 506 45.73 31.92 -8.58
N GLU A 507 46.45 31.18 -7.73
CA GLU A 507 46.24 30.72 -6.35
C GLU A 507 45.94 31.80 -5.29
N ALA A 508 45.20 31.41 -4.23
CA ALA A 508 45.69 31.32 -2.84
C ALA A 508 44.63 31.63 -1.74
N THR A 509 44.48 30.68 -0.82
CA THR A 509 44.31 30.84 0.64
C THR A 509 43.05 31.46 1.28
N GLY A 510 42.43 30.67 2.17
CA GLY A 510 42.11 31.08 3.56
C GLY A 510 40.65 31.41 3.91
N GLY A 511 40.11 30.79 4.97
CA GLY A 511 38.99 31.39 5.72
C GLY A 511 37.97 30.45 6.35
N ARG A 512 38.28 29.93 7.54
CA ARG A 512 37.40 29.26 8.50
C ARG A 512 36.51 30.30 9.21
N PHE A 513 35.21 30.04 9.42
CA PHE A 513 34.50 30.59 10.59
C PHE A 513 33.32 29.72 11.02
N ASP A 514 33.25 29.54 12.34
CA ASP A 514 32.41 28.60 13.08
C ASP A 514 31.55 29.40 14.08
N SER A 515 30.40 28.82 14.43
CA SER A 515 29.74 28.90 15.75
C SER A 515 28.80 30.06 16.18
N ARG A 516 27.53 29.64 16.36
CA ARG A 516 26.77 29.53 17.66
C ARG A 516 26.12 30.76 18.34
N ARG A 517 24.78 30.61 18.54
CA ARG A 517 24.04 30.43 19.84
C ARG A 517 23.55 31.66 20.66
N SER A 518 22.27 31.50 21.08
CA SER A 518 21.64 31.79 22.40
C SER A 518 20.75 33.03 22.67
N THR A 519 19.47 32.74 22.90
CA THR A 519 18.61 33.01 24.09
C THR A 519 18.55 34.40 24.78
N ALA A 520 17.33 34.97 24.92
CA ALA A 520 16.56 35.16 26.19
C ALA A 520 15.82 36.53 26.36
N LYS A 521 14.51 36.42 26.70
CA LYS A 521 13.62 37.17 27.63
C LYS A 521 13.46 38.72 27.64
N MET A 522 12.17 39.12 27.49
CA MET A 522 11.32 40.07 28.27
C MET A 522 11.90 41.41 28.77
N THR A 523 11.21 42.54 28.54
CA THR A 523 10.26 43.23 29.47
C THR A 523 9.73 44.54 28.83
N VAL A 524 8.50 44.97 29.19
CA VAL A 524 7.77 46.19 28.76
C VAL A 524 8.30 47.45 29.49
N PRO A 525 8.07 48.68 28.98
CA PRO A 525 7.06 49.53 29.65
C PRO A 525 6.23 50.46 28.72
N SER A 526 5.05 50.84 29.24
CA SER A 526 4.12 51.90 28.79
C SER A 526 4.69 53.32 28.95
N ALA A 527 4.17 54.28 28.17
CA ALA A 527 3.34 55.41 28.65
C ALA A 527 3.39 56.67 27.75
N THR A 528 2.19 57.13 27.35
CA THR A 528 1.68 58.53 27.31
C THR A 528 2.48 59.67 26.65
N GLY A 529 1.80 60.45 25.79
CA GLY A 529 2.03 61.90 25.76
C GLY A 529 1.73 62.67 24.47
N ARG A 530 0.49 63.18 24.35
CA ARG A 530 0.09 64.50 23.81
C ARG A 530 0.85 65.12 22.62
N GLY A 531 0.09 65.42 21.55
CA GLY A 531 -0.36 66.80 21.36
C GLY A 531 -0.11 67.51 20.01
N LYS A 532 -1.25 67.96 19.44
CA LYS A 532 -1.51 69.25 18.74
C LYS A 532 -1.34 69.34 17.20
N ARG A 533 -2.51 69.73 16.62
CA ARG A 533 -2.77 70.76 15.58
C ARG A 533 -2.19 70.44 14.19
N SER A 534 -2.90 70.57 13.07
CA SER A 534 -3.83 71.59 12.54
C SER A 534 -4.49 70.96 11.29
N GLY A 535 -5.77 71.14 10.93
CA GLY A 535 -6.40 72.38 10.49
C GLY A 535 -6.64 72.36 8.96
N GLY A 536 -7.90 72.48 8.52
CA GLY A 536 -8.32 72.67 7.11
C GLY A 536 -9.22 71.52 6.60
N ARG A 537 -10.55 71.53 6.79
CA ARG A 537 -11.58 72.21 5.96
C ARG A 537 -11.30 72.14 4.46
N TYR A 538 -12.07 71.33 3.72
CA TYR A 538 -13.06 71.79 2.74
C TYR A 538 -14.16 70.72 2.60
N ALA A 539 -15.40 71.19 2.66
CA ALA A 539 -16.62 70.42 2.48
C ALA A 539 -17.21 70.73 1.09
N THR A 540 -18.25 69.98 0.74
CA THR A 540 -19.29 70.26 -0.29
C THR A 540 -18.86 70.04 -1.75
N THR A 541 -19.63 69.42 -2.66
CA THR A 541 -21.03 68.96 -2.63
C THR A 541 -21.34 68.24 -3.97
N THR A 542 -22.07 67.12 -3.87
CA THR A 542 -23.05 66.48 -4.79
C THR A 542 -22.87 66.33 -6.32
N ARG A 543 -23.47 65.21 -6.77
CA ARG A 543 -24.02 64.85 -8.10
C ARG A 543 -22.96 64.47 -9.13
N THR A 544 -23.08 63.36 -9.85
CA THR A 544 -24.26 62.61 -10.32
C THR A 544 -24.06 61.11 -10.24
#